data_AF-A0A133VJV2-F1
#
_entry.id   AF-A0A133VJV2-F1
#
_cell.length_a   1.000
_cell.length_b   1.000
_cell.length_c   1.000
_cell.angle_alpha   90.00
_cell.angle_beta   90.00
_cell.angle_gamma   90.00
#
_symmetry.space_group_name_H-M   'P 1'
#
loop_
_entity.id
_entity.type
_entity.pdbx_description
1 polymer ?
#
loop_
_entity_poly.entity_id
_entity_poly.type
_entity_poly.pdbx_seq_one_letter_code
_entity_poly.pdbx_strand_id
1 'polypeptide(L)'
;MSFATFFKLDLKMFHEYKIYYLIVLIVLVYTLILRQVPSQLSNTVGTMLIFFEPSLIGFMFLGVLILFERNDGSLNALSVTPASLDSYMWSKVITMTIVALVSGVSIATLAFGFSTRYIFITVGVLLTSLVYTFLGFVAVSRYKSIDGYLSIIMLVMLISILPVLDFFNIFE
;
A
#
# COMPACT_ATOMS: atom_id res chain seq x y z
N MET A 1 -9.72 17.05 16.98
CA MET A 1 -10.09 16.87 15.55
C MET A 1 -10.83 15.56 15.41
N SER A 2 -11.85 15.50 14.55
CA SER A 2 -12.61 14.26 14.30
C SER A 2 -11.91 13.40 13.23
N PHE A 3 -12.15 12.09 13.23
CA PHE A 3 -11.67 11.12 12.23
C PHE A 3 -11.88 11.60 10.79
N ALA A 4 -13.05 12.20 10.52
CA ALA A 4 -13.39 12.72 9.19
C ALA A 4 -12.45 13.85 8.70
N THR A 5 -11.82 14.59 9.62
CA THR A 5 -10.88 15.65 9.25
C THR A 5 -9.55 15.07 8.78
N PHE A 6 -9.07 14.02 9.43
CA PHE A 6 -7.86 13.30 9.01
C PHE A 6 -8.05 12.64 7.65
N PHE A 7 -9.19 11.97 7.45
CA PHE A 7 -9.50 11.36 6.15
C PHE A 7 -9.55 12.40 5.02
N LYS A 8 -10.15 13.59 5.25
CA LYS A 8 -10.15 14.67 4.27
C LYS A 8 -8.75 15.20 3.98
N LEU A 9 -7.89 15.28 5.00
CA LEU A 9 -6.50 15.69 4.82
C LEU A 9 -5.73 14.67 3.97
N ASP A 10 -5.87 13.37 4.27
CA ASP A 10 -5.26 12.29 3.49
C ASP A 10 -5.69 12.38 2.00
N LEU A 11 -6.98 12.58 1.73
CA LEU A 11 -7.50 12.73 0.37
C LEU A 11 -6.95 13.98 -0.34
N LYS A 12 -6.85 15.10 0.38
CA LYS A 12 -6.26 16.33 -0.16
C LYS A 12 -4.80 16.10 -0.54
N MET A 13 -4.03 15.47 0.34
CA MET A 13 -2.62 15.13 0.08
C MET A 13 -2.50 14.17 -1.11
N PHE A 14 -3.35 13.15 -1.20
CA PHE A 14 -3.35 12.24 -2.36
C PHE A 14 -3.59 12.95 -3.68
N HIS A 15 -4.40 14.01 -3.68
CA HIS A 15 -4.63 14.84 -4.84
C HIS A 15 -3.44 15.78 -5.14
N GLU A 16 -2.95 16.52 -4.14
CA GLU A 16 -1.83 17.47 -4.29
C GLU A 16 -0.54 16.77 -4.75
N TYR A 17 -0.24 15.62 -4.16
CA TYR A 17 0.92 14.79 -4.51
C TYR A 17 0.66 13.80 -5.64
N LYS A 18 -0.52 13.84 -6.27
CA LYS A 18 -0.91 12.99 -7.41
C LYS A 18 -0.79 11.48 -7.14
N ILE A 19 -0.82 11.06 -5.88
CA ILE A 19 -0.73 9.66 -5.45
C ILE A 19 -1.87 8.83 -6.07
N TYR A 20 -3.07 9.41 -6.21
CA TYR A 20 -4.18 8.73 -6.86
C TYR A 20 -3.87 8.32 -8.31
N TYR A 21 -3.23 9.21 -9.08
CA TYR A 21 -2.84 8.92 -10.45
C TYR A 21 -1.79 7.80 -10.52
N LEU A 22 -0.87 7.77 -9.56
CA LEU A 22 0.12 6.69 -9.46
C LEU A 22 -0.54 5.34 -9.16
N ILE A 23 -1.49 5.30 -8.22
CA ILE A 23 -2.21 4.05 -7.89
C ILE A 23 -2.98 3.53 -9.10
N VAL A 24 -3.73 4.40 -9.79
CA VAL A 24 -4.48 4.01 -11.00
C VAL A 24 -3.52 3.53 -12.09
N LEU A 25 -2.39 4.21 -12.29
CA LEU A 25 -1.37 3.79 -13.26
C LEU A 25 -0.82 2.40 -12.92
N ILE A 26 -0.49 2.14 -11.65
CA ILE A 26 0.04 0.84 -11.21
C ILE A 26 -1.00 -0.26 -11.43
N VAL A 27 -2.25 -0.04 -11.03
CA VAL A 27 -3.37 -0.98 -11.25
C VAL A 27 -3.52 -1.33 -12.73
N LEU A 28 -3.45 -0.32 -13.61
CA LEU A 28 -3.52 -0.53 -15.06
C LEU A 28 -2.33 -1.34 -15.58
N VAL A 29 -1.11 -0.98 -15.17
CA VAL A 29 0.11 -1.70 -15.57
C VAL A 29 0.05 -3.16 -15.13
N TYR A 30 -0.34 -3.44 -13.89
CA TYR A 30 -0.44 -4.81 -13.36
C TYR A 30 -1.49 -5.62 -14.09
N THR A 31 -2.64 -5.02 -14.38
CA THR A 31 -3.70 -5.64 -15.18
C THR A 31 -3.21 -5.97 -16.60
N LEU A 32 -2.49 -5.05 -17.25
CA LEU A 32 -1.96 -5.26 -18.60
C LEU A 32 -0.90 -6.37 -18.64
N ILE A 33 -0.04 -6.44 -17.62
CA ILE A 33 0.94 -7.52 -17.48
C ILE A 33 0.20 -8.85 -17.35
N LEU A 34 -0.77 -8.96 -16.45
CA LEU A 34 -1.50 -10.22 -16.22
C LEU A 34 -2.26 -10.71 -17.45
N ARG A 35 -2.78 -9.79 -18.27
CA ARG A 35 -3.43 -10.14 -19.54
C ARG A 35 -2.48 -10.70 -20.59
N GLN A 36 -1.20 -10.35 -20.55
CA GLN A 36 -0.20 -10.83 -21.50
C GLN A 36 0.49 -12.12 -21.04
N VAL A 37 0.35 -12.50 -19.77
CA VAL A 37 0.99 -13.69 -19.21
C VAL A 37 0.26 -14.96 -19.69
N PRO A 38 1.00 -16.02 -20.10
CA PRO A 38 0.41 -17.30 -20.48
C PRO A 38 -0.45 -17.90 -19.36
N SER A 39 -1.53 -18.61 -19.73
CA SER A 39 -2.48 -19.18 -18.77
C SER A 39 -1.86 -20.11 -17.72
N GLN A 40 -0.72 -20.76 -18.03
CA GLN A 40 0.00 -21.61 -17.09
C GLN A 40 0.64 -20.83 -15.92
N LEU A 41 1.08 -19.58 -16.16
CA LEU A 41 1.76 -18.75 -15.15
C LEU A 41 0.84 -17.67 -14.55
N SER A 42 -0.34 -17.47 -15.12
CA SER A 42 -1.27 -16.41 -14.75
C SER A 42 -1.65 -16.44 -13.26
N ASN A 43 -1.88 -17.63 -12.69
CA ASN A 43 -2.21 -17.77 -11.26
C ASN A 43 -1.06 -17.40 -10.33
N THR A 44 0.16 -17.82 -10.66
CA THR A 44 1.35 -17.52 -9.85
C THR A 44 1.64 -16.02 -9.90
N VAL A 45 1.75 -15.45 -11.11
CA VAL A 45 2.03 -14.02 -11.28
C VAL A 45 0.91 -13.15 -10.70
N GLY A 46 -0.35 -13.59 -10.81
CA GLY A 46 -1.51 -12.93 -10.18
C GLY A 46 -1.39 -12.84 -8.68
N THR A 47 -1.07 -13.96 -8.03
CA THR A 47 -0.91 -14.01 -6.57
C THR A 47 0.23 -13.12 -6.11
N MET A 48 1.34 -13.10 -6.85
CA MET A 48 2.49 -12.22 -6.56
C MET A 48 2.11 -10.75 -6.66
N LEU A 49 1.51 -10.33 -7.78
CA LEU A 49 1.16 -8.91 -7.98
C LEU A 49 0.11 -8.44 -6.97
N ILE A 50 -0.89 -9.27 -6.68
CA ILE A 50 -1.91 -8.98 -5.66
C ILE A 50 -1.29 -8.90 -4.25
N PHE A 51 -0.19 -9.59 -3.98
CA PHE A 51 0.57 -9.46 -2.73
C PHE A 51 1.44 -8.19 -2.70
N PHE A 52 2.09 -7.84 -3.82
CA PHE A 52 2.95 -6.67 -3.91
C PHE A 52 2.19 -5.34 -3.81
N GLU A 53 0.97 -5.27 -4.33
CA GLU A 53 0.10 -4.08 -4.25
C GLU A 53 -0.13 -3.54 -2.84
N PRO A 54 -0.76 -4.28 -1.91
CA PRO A 54 -1.00 -3.82 -0.55
C PRO A 54 0.31 -3.57 0.21
N SER A 55 1.40 -4.25 -0.18
CA SER A 55 2.74 -4.03 0.38
C SER A 55 3.28 -2.64 0.01
N LEU A 56 3.18 -2.24 -1.26
CA LEU A 56 3.56 -0.90 -1.73
C LEU A 56 2.67 0.18 -1.09
N ILE A 57 1.35 -0.03 -1.07
CA ILE A 57 0.41 0.94 -0.51
C ILE A 57 0.61 1.11 1.00
N GLY A 58 0.67 -0.01 1.74
CA GLY A 58 0.84 0.00 3.19
C GLY A 58 2.20 0.52 3.64
N PHE A 59 3.28 0.17 2.94
CA PHE A 59 4.63 0.57 3.34
C PHE A 59 5.06 1.88 2.66
N MET A 60 5.25 1.86 1.35
CA MET A 60 5.83 2.97 0.60
C MET A 60 4.94 4.22 0.65
N PHE A 61 3.67 4.11 0.26
CA PHE A 61 2.80 5.28 0.17
C PHE A 61 2.45 5.86 1.55
N LEU A 62 2.25 5.02 2.57
CA LEU A 62 2.09 5.50 3.94
C LEU A 62 3.30 6.31 4.41
N GLY A 63 4.50 5.75 4.29
CA GLY A 63 5.70 6.42 4.80
C GLY A 63 6.01 7.71 4.03
N VAL A 64 5.83 7.71 2.71
CA VAL A 64 5.96 8.92 1.88
C VAL A 64 4.92 9.97 2.28
N LEU A 65 3.66 9.59 2.48
CA LEU A 65 2.60 10.51 2.93
C LEU A 65 2.95 11.16 4.27
N ILE A 66 3.42 10.38 5.24
CA ILE A 66 3.81 10.89 6.56
C ILE A 66 5.01 11.84 6.47
N LEU A 67 5.96 11.58 5.58
CA LEU A 67 7.09 12.48 5.35
C LEU A 67 6.67 13.78 4.65
N PHE A 68 5.73 13.72 3.70
CA PHE A 68 5.15 14.93 3.12
C PHE A 68 4.41 15.77 4.16
N GLU A 69 3.58 15.14 5.00
CA GLU A 69 2.91 15.82 6.12
C GLU A 69 3.91 16.45 7.11
N ARG A 70 5.06 15.81 7.32
CA ARG A 70 6.14 16.39 8.13
C ARG A 70 6.75 17.63 7.48
N ASN A 71 7.01 17.58 6.19
CA ASN A 71 7.64 18.66 5.44
C ASN A 71 6.70 19.87 5.26
N ASP A 72 5.41 19.63 5.06
CA ASP A 72 4.39 20.69 4.97
C ASP A 72 4.04 21.30 6.34
N GLY A 73 4.65 20.81 7.43
CA GLY A 73 4.39 21.29 8.78
C GLY A 73 3.02 20.89 9.34
N SER A 74 2.25 20.04 8.65
CA SER A 74 0.93 19.59 9.13
C SER A 74 1.05 18.73 10.40
N LEU A 75 2.15 17.97 10.54
CA LEU A 75 2.46 17.26 11.80
C LEU A 75 2.78 18.21 12.97
N ASN A 76 3.42 19.35 12.69
CA ASN A 76 3.67 20.37 13.70
C ASN A 76 2.37 21.07 14.12
N ALA A 77 1.45 21.29 13.17
CA ALA A 77 0.09 21.75 13.47
C ALA A 77 -0.69 20.74 14.32
N LEU A 78 -0.44 19.43 14.15
CA LEU A 78 -1.06 18.40 14.98
C LEU A 78 -0.60 18.48 16.44
N SER A 79 0.67 18.82 16.68
CA SER A 79 1.28 18.92 18.01
C SER A 79 0.71 20.06 18.86
N VAL A 80 0.14 21.09 18.22
CA VAL A 80 -0.52 22.22 18.89
C VAL A 80 -2.04 22.07 18.98
N THR A 81 -2.61 21.00 18.40
CA THR A 81 -4.04 20.68 18.51
C THR A 81 -4.29 19.53 19.49
N PRO A 82 -5.42 19.51 20.21
CA PRO A 82 -5.78 18.43 21.13
C PRO A 82 -6.27 17.17 20.38
N ALA A 83 -5.54 16.74 19.35
CA ALA A 83 -5.82 15.52 18.62
C ALA A 83 -4.99 14.37 19.19
N SER A 84 -5.63 13.26 19.51
CA SER A 84 -4.95 12.04 19.98
C SER A 84 -4.14 11.41 18.85
N LEU A 85 -2.91 11.01 19.16
CA LEU A 85 -2.03 10.25 18.24
C LEU A 85 -2.71 8.96 17.76
N ASP A 86 -3.49 8.32 18.63
CA ASP A 86 -4.23 7.09 18.31
C ASP A 86 -5.24 7.31 17.18
N SER A 87 -5.98 8.42 17.20
CA SER A 87 -6.96 8.73 16.15
C SER A 87 -6.29 9.03 14.81
N TYR A 88 -5.09 9.61 14.82
CA TYR A 88 -4.29 9.81 13.62
C TYR A 88 -3.79 8.49 13.04
N MET A 89 -3.23 7.60 13.89
CA MET A 89 -2.73 6.30 13.45
C MET A 89 -3.86 5.45 12.86
N TRP A 90 -4.99 5.33 13.57
CA TRP A 90 -6.14 4.57 13.08
C TRP A 90 -6.74 5.16 11.81
N SER A 91 -6.76 6.49 11.66
CA SER A 91 -7.19 7.12 10.40
C SER A 91 -6.34 6.66 9.24
N LYS A 92 -5.01 6.72 9.36
CA LYS A 92 -4.11 6.31 8.29
C LYS A 92 -4.16 4.82 7.99
N VAL A 93 -4.27 3.97 9.02
CA VAL A 93 -4.47 2.53 8.82
C VAL A 93 -5.72 2.29 8.00
N ILE A 94 -6.85 2.88 8.39
CA ILE A 94 -8.12 2.70 7.69
C ILE A 94 -8.05 3.25 6.26
N THR A 95 -7.51 4.45 6.05
CA THR A 95 -7.34 5.04 4.71
C THR A 95 -6.49 4.14 3.81
N MET A 96 -5.33 3.69 4.28
CA MET A 96 -4.42 2.85 3.49
C MET A 96 -5.02 1.47 3.21
N THR A 97 -5.71 0.87 4.17
CA THR A 97 -6.40 -0.41 3.96
C THR A 97 -7.54 -0.29 2.95
N ILE A 98 -8.33 0.78 2.99
CA ILE A 98 -9.39 1.02 1.98
C ILE A 98 -8.77 1.13 0.59
N VAL A 99 -7.70 1.92 0.44
CA VAL A 99 -7.03 2.11 -0.85
C VAL A 99 -6.42 0.81 -1.37
N ALA A 100 -5.78 0.03 -0.49
CA ALA A 100 -5.21 -1.28 -0.82
C ALA A 100 -6.30 -2.29 -1.24
N LEU A 101 -7.45 -2.30 -0.55
CA LEU A 101 -8.58 -3.15 -0.92
C LEU A 101 -9.16 -2.78 -2.28
N VAL A 102 -9.37 -1.49 -2.54
CA VAL A 102 -9.93 -1.03 -3.81
C VAL A 102 -8.98 -1.36 -4.97
N SER A 103 -7.68 -1.11 -4.83
CA SER A 103 -6.68 -1.43 -5.86
C SER A 103 -6.54 -2.94 -6.08
N GLY A 104 -6.38 -3.73 -5.01
CA GLY A 104 -6.23 -5.18 -5.09
C GLY A 104 -7.45 -5.88 -5.72
N VAL A 105 -8.66 -5.47 -5.33
CA VAL A 105 -9.91 -5.99 -5.94
C VAL A 105 -10.04 -5.54 -7.40
N SER A 106 -9.64 -4.31 -7.73
CA SER A 106 -9.64 -3.81 -9.11
C SER A 106 -8.72 -4.65 -10.00
N ILE A 107 -7.53 -4.99 -9.54
CA ILE A 107 -6.61 -5.85 -10.30
C ILE A 107 -7.18 -7.25 -10.46
N ALA A 108 -7.72 -7.84 -9.39
CA ALA A 108 -8.32 -9.16 -9.44
C ALA A 108 -9.50 -9.24 -10.41
N THR A 109 -10.41 -8.27 -10.36
CA THR A 109 -11.58 -8.19 -11.26
C THR A 109 -11.18 -7.99 -12.71
N LEU A 110 -10.24 -7.08 -13.00
CA LEU A 110 -9.85 -6.74 -14.37
C LEU A 110 -8.96 -7.81 -15.04
N ALA A 111 -8.16 -8.52 -14.26
CA ALA A 111 -7.25 -9.56 -14.76
C ALA A 111 -7.93 -10.94 -14.88
N PHE A 112 -8.66 -11.38 -13.86
CA PHE A 112 -9.21 -12.75 -13.78
C PHE A 112 -10.72 -12.84 -13.97
N GLY A 113 -11.44 -11.70 -13.98
CA GLY A 113 -12.91 -11.68 -14.08
C GLY A 113 -13.62 -12.18 -12.81
N PHE A 114 -14.94 -12.38 -12.90
CA PHE A 114 -15.81 -12.69 -11.75
C PHE A 114 -15.75 -14.15 -11.24
N SER A 115 -14.91 -15.01 -11.82
CA SER A 115 -14.84 -16.44 -11.46
C SER A 115 -14.01 -16.75 -10.22
N THR A 116 -13.30 -15.77 -9.66
CA THR A 116 -12.35 -15.99 -8.56
C THR A 116 -13.04 -15.85 -7.20
N ARG A 117 -12.56 -16.58 -6.18
CA ARG A 117 -13.07 -16.47 -4.81
C ARG A 117 -12.62 -15.16 -4.16
N TYR A 118 -13.34 -14.07 -4.43
CA TYR A 118 -13.07 -12.72 -3.93
C TYR A 118 -12.86 -12.65 -2.42
N ILE A 119 -13.53 -13.51 -1.64
CA ILE A 119 -13.36 -13.57 -0.18
C ILE A 119 -11.89 -13.77 0.21
N PHE A 120 -11.18 -14.68 -0.44
CA PHE A 120 -9.80 -15.02 -0.06
C PHE A 120 -8.83 -13.91 -0.46
N ILE A 121 -9.06 -13.27 -1.61
CA ILE A 121 -8.28 -12.13 -2.08
C ILE A 121 -8.45 -10.95 -1.12
N THR A 122 -9.69 -10.59 -0.79
CA THR A 122 -9.98 -9.48 0.12
C THR A 122 -9.35 -9.69 1.49
N VAL A 123 -9.43 -10.91 2.05
CA VAL A 123 -8.80 -11.23 3.34
C VAL A 123 -7.28 -11.17 3.26
N GLY A 124 -6.68 -11.71 2.19
CA GLY A 124 -5.24 -11.65 1.97
C GLY A 124 -4.73 -10.21 1.82
N VAL A 125 -5.40 -9.40 1.03
CA VAL A 125 -5.08 -7.97 0.82
C VAL A 125 -5.26 -7.17 2.12
N LEU A 126 -6.30 -7.47 2.91
CA LEU A 126 -6.53 -6.82 4.19
C LEU A 126 -5.39 -7.13 5.18
N LEU A 127 -5.05 -8.40 5.36
CA LEU A 127 -4.01 -8.82 6.31
C LEU A 127 -2.64 -8.29 5.91
N THR A 128 -2.28 -8.39 4.63
CA THR A 128 -1.02 -7.86 4.12
C THR A 128 -0.96 -6.33 4.27
N SER A 129 -2.02 -5.62 3.89
CA SER A 129 -2.09 -4.16 4.07
C SER A 129 -1.88 -3.76 5.52
N LEU A 130 -2.51 -4.43 6.50
CA LEU A 130 -2.31 -4.13 7.91
C LEU A 130 -0.85 -4.32 8.34
N VAL A 131 -0.24 -5.46 8.01
CA VAL A 131 1.15 -5.77 8.38
C VAL A 131 2.11 -4.73 7.79
N TYR A 132 2.00 -4.44 6.49
CA TYR A 132 2.89 -3.46 5.85
C TYR A 132 2.63 -2.03 6.30
N THR A 133 1.40 -1.69 6.66
CA THR A 133 1.07 -0.38 7.22
C THR A 133 1.75 -0.19 8.57
N PHE A 134 1.67 -1.16 9.47
CA PHE A 134 2.39 -1.08 10.75
C PHE A 134 3.91 -1.06 10.57
N LEU A 135 4.45 -1.88 9.65
CA LEU A 135 5.87 -1.81 9.30
C LEU A 135 6.26 -0.43 8.74
N GLY A 136 5.40 0.17 7.93
CA GLY A 136 5.57 1.52 7.37
C GLY A 136 5.68 2.57 8.47
N PHE A 137 4.79 2.50 9.48
CA PHE A 137 4.86 3.36 10.66
C PHE A 137 6.18 3.20 11.44
N VAL A 138 6.61 1.97 11.68
CA VAL A 138 7.87 1.70 12.38
C VAL A 138 9.05 2.23 11.58
N ALA A 139 9.08 1.99 10.27
CA ALA A 139 10.16 2.45 9.41
C ALA A 139 10.22 3.98 9.31
N VAL A 140 9.09 4.66 9.04
CA VAL A 140 9.04 6.12 8.86
C VAL A 140 9.41 6.87 10.14
N SER A 141 9.24 6.26 11.32
CA SER A 141 9.67 6.86 12.59
C SER A 141 11.18 7.12 12.65
N ARG A 142 11.99 6.34 11.92
CA ARG A 142 13.46 6.43 11.93
C ARG A 142 14.02 7.38 10.88
N TYR A 143 13.26 7.67 9.83
CA TYR A 143 13.72 8.50 8.72
C TYR A 143 13.07 9.89 8.75
N LYS A 144 13.86 10.90 8.37
CA LYS A 144 13.41 12.30 8.28
C LYS A 144 13.33 12.81 6.84
N SER A 145 14.01 12.15 5.90
CA SER A 145 14.00 12.49 4.47
C SER A 145 13.36 11.39 3.64
N ILE A 146 12.78 11.78 2.51
CA ILE A 146 12.17 10.86 1.53
C ILE A 146 13.26 9.97 0.91
N ASP A 147 14.42 10.52 0.58
CA ASP A 147 15.52 9.76 -0.04
C ASP A 147 16.02 8.62 0.86
N GLY A 148 16.14 8.90 2.16
CA GLY A 148 16.50 7.88 3.14
C GLY A 148 15.42 6.80 3.28
N TYR A 149 14.16 7.20 3.15
CA TYR A 149 13.03 6.27 3.21
C TYR A 149 12.91 5.39 1.96
N LEU A 150 13.15 5.94 0.76
CA LEU A 150 13.17 5.16 -0.49
C LEU A 150 14.22 4.04 -0.44
N SER A 151 15.35 4.28 0.22
CA SER A 151 16.41 3.28 0.39
C SER A 151 15.93 2.07 1.22
N ILE A 152 15.19 2.29 2.31
CA ILE A 152 14.66 1.18 3.13
C ILE A 152 13.50 0.46 2.46
N ILE A 153 12.69 1.16 1.65
CA ILE A 153 11.63 0.53 0.85
C ILE A 153 12.24 -0.53 -0.07
N MET A 154 13.33 -0.23 -0.77
CA MET A 154 13.99 -1.20 -1.65
C MET A 154 14.42 -2.46 -0.88
N LEU A 155 15.02 -2.29 0.31
CA LEU A 155 15.48 -3.40 1.15
C LEU A 155 14.31 -4.25 1.66
N VAL A 156 13.25 -3.62 2.16
CA VAL A 156 12.08 -4.34 2.67
C VAL A 156 11.40 -5.10 1.53
N MET A 157 11.21 -4.46 0.37
CA MET A 157 10.61 -5.13 -0.78
C MET A 157 11.46 -6.28 -1.32
N LEU A 158 12.79 -6.18 -1.25
CA LEU A 158 13.69 -7.29 -1.59
C LEU A 158 13.48 -8.49 -0.67
N ILE A 159 13.38 -8.26 0.65
CA ILE A 159 13.13 -9.31 1.64
C ILE A 159 11.74 -9.92 1.41
N SER A 160 10.75 -9.10 1.07
CA SER A 160 9.38 -9.53 0.77
C SER A 160 9.27 -10.41 -0.48
N ILE A 161 10.27 -10.40 -1.37
CA ILE A 161 10.34 -11.31 -2.52
C ILE A 161 10.71 -12.73 -2.06
N LEU A 162 11.43 -12.91 -0.94
CA LEU A 162 11.87 -14.24 -0.47
C LEU A 162 10.73 -15.26 -0.29
N PRO A 163 9.63 -14.98 0.43
CA PRO A 163 8.52 -15.93 0.56
C PRO A 163 7.80 -16.17 -0.77
N VAL A 164 7.96 -15.26 -1.73
CA VAL A 164 7.37 -15.36 -3.07
C VAL A 164 8.23 -16.26 -3.98
N LEU A 165 9.54 -16.35 -3.74
CA LEU A 165 10.43 -17.24 -4.51
C LEU A 165 10.11 -18.73 -4.32
N ASP A 166 9.52 -19.11 -3.20
CA ASP A 166 9.08 -20.48 -2.94
C ASP A 166 8.05 -20.96 -3.98
N PHE A 167 7.23 -20.05 -4.52
CA PHE A 167 6.30 -20.37 -5.61
C PHE A 167 6.97 -20.77 -6.93
N PHE A 168 8.27 -20.52 -7.08
CA PHE A 168 9.05 -20.93 -8.25
C PHE A 168 9.77 -22.28 -8.04
N ASN A 169 9.56 -22.98 -6.91
CA ASN A 169 10.22 -24.24 -6.58
C ASN A 169 11.76 -24.19 -6.64
N ILE A 170 12.37 -23.03 -6.36
CA ILE A 170 13.83 -22.83 -6.44
C ILE A 170 14.56 -23.51 -5.25
N PHE A 171 13.83 -23.95 -4.24
CA PHE A 171 14.36 -24.61 -3.03
C PHE A 171 14.10 -26.13 -2.98
N GLU A 172 13.72 -26.76 -4.09
CA GLU A 172 13.82 -28.22 -4.27
C GLU A 172 15.16 -28.64 -4.92
#